data_AF-A0A3B9IQP6-F1
#
_entry.id   AF-A0A3B9IQP6-F1
#
_cell.length_a   1.000
_cell.length_b   1.000
_cell.length_c   1.000
_cell.angle_alpha   90.00
_cell.angle_beta   90.00
_cell.angle_gamma   90.00
#
_symmetry.space_group_name_H-M   'P 1'
#
loop_
_entity.id
_entity.type
_entity.pdbx_description
1 polymer ?
#
loop_
_entity_poly.entity_id
_entity_poly.type
_entity_poly.pdbx_seq_one_letter_code
_entity_poly.pdbx_strand_id
1 'polypeptide(L)'
;MEHDHHHGAPDIPAGTETTKDPVCGMTVAVKPDGRHAEFQGETFHFCSEKCQTKFKADPWFYASGRAAGQKKAVPANVQYTCPMHPEIVRDAPGSCPICGMALEPMVPSDEPSEELTDFTRRMWISAAAAVPLIILTMGELVSLPVRDWIGHRVATYVEFLLATPIVLWAALPFFKRGLASFRNMSPNMWTLISLGVGAAYVYSLFATFLPGVFPMEYRMGEGVGTYFEAAVVIVALIFVGQVLELRARERTGDAIRALLDLAPKTARRILPDGSEYDAPLENVVEGDMLRVRPGDSIPVDAEVVEGRSSVDESMITGEPVPVEKTEGD
;
A
#
# COMPACT_ATOMS: atom_id res chain seq x y z
N MET A 1 6.52 12.38 -15.58
CA MET A 1 6.03 13.63 -14.97
C MET A 1 6.50 13.59 -13.55
N GLU A 2 7.76 14.01 -13.34
CA GLU A 2 8.29 14.29 -12.01
C GLU A 2 7.38 15.32 -11.33
N HIS A 3 6.82 14.94 -10.20
CA HIS A 3 6.25 15.91 -9.27
C HIS A 3 7.40 16.44 -8.43
N ASP A 4 8.18 17.36 -9.02
CA ASP A 4 9.06 18.25 -8.27
C ASP A 4 8.18 19.12 -7.38
N HIS A 5 8.06 18.73 -6.11
CA HIS A 5 7.56 19.61 -5.07
C HIS A 5 8.64 20.64 -4.74
N HIS A 6 8.84 21.59 -5.65
CA HIS A 6 9.45 22.88 -5.34
C HIS A 6 8.54 23.59 -4.32
N HIS A 7 8.79 23.37 -3.03
CA HIS A 7 8.28 24.24 -2.00
C HIS A 7 8.97 25.60 -2.17
N GLY A 8 8.29 26.51 -2.86
CA GLY A 8 8.69 27.90 -2.97
C GLY A 8 8.94 28.47 -1.57
N ALA A 9 10.09 29.12 -1.38
CA ALA A 9 10.33 29.92 -0.20
C ALA A 9 9.16 30.91 -0.05
N PRO A 10 8.58 31.06 1.15
CA PRO A 10 7.59 32.10 1.35
C PRO A 10 8.23 33.44 1.01
N ASP A 11 7.59 34.23 0.13
CA ASP A 11 7.97 35.61 -0.14
C ASP A 11 7.77 36.42 1.16
N ILE A 12 8.81 36.49 1.98
CA ILE A 12 8.81 37.29 3.21
C ILE A 12 9.05 38.74 2.81
N PRO A 13 8.12 39.66 3.08
CA PRO A 13 8.31 41.09 2.80
C PRO A 13 9.53 41.62 3.56
N ALA A 14 10.38 42.41 2.87
CA ALA A 14 11.55 43.04 3.46
C ALA A 14 11.14 43.93 4.65
N GLY A 15 11.68 43.62 5.84
CA GLY A 15 11.38 44.32 7.10
C GLY A 15 10.52 43.55 8.11
N THR A 16 10.12 42.32 7.80
CA THR A 16 9.44 41.43 8.77
C THR A 16 10.46 40.73 9.66
N GLU A 17 10.21 40.67 10.98
CA GLU A 17 11.05 39.89 11.89
C GLU A 17 10.94 38.39 11.52
N THR A 18 12.08 37.73 11.35
CA THR A 18 12.15 36.33 10.91
C THR A 18 12.90 35.49 11.91
N THR A 19 12.40 34.29 12.18
CA THR A 19 13.10 33.27 12.96
C THR A 19 13.25 31.99 12.15
N LYS A 20 14.08 31.05 12.61
CA LYS A 20 14.21 29.73 11.98
C LYS A 20 13.25 28.75 12.62
N ASP A 21 12.56 27.97 11.79
CA ASP A 21 11.79 26.82 12.24
C ASP A 21 12.78 25.77 12.80
N PRO A 22 12.68 25.39 14.09
CA PRO A 22 13.64 24.49 14.73
C PRO A 22 13.52 23.04 14.25
N VAL A 23 12.42 22.67 13.56
CA VAL A 23 12.19 21.31 13.04
C VAL A 23 12.77 21.12 11.65
N CYS A 24 12.58 22.09 10.76
CA CYS A 24 13.00 21.96 9.37
C CYS A 24 14.14 22.90 8.94
N GLY A 25 14.47 23.90 9.75
CA GLY A 25 15.51 24.90 9.47
C GLY A 25 15.08 26.02 8.50
N MET A 26 13.82 26.02 8.02
CA MET A 26 13.32 27.06 7.13
C MET A 26 13.17 28.40 7.86
N THR A 27 13.40 29.51 7.15
CA THR A 27 13.17 30.85 7.69
C THR A 27 11.69 31.18 7.63
N VAL A 28 11.10 31.58 8.76
CA VAL A 28 9.69 31.89 8.91
C VAL A 28 9.51 33.31 9.45
N ALA A 29 8.52 34.02 8.92
CA ALA A 29 8.15 35.34 9.43
C ALA A 29 7.38 35.21 10.76
N VAL A 30 7.81 35.97 11.77
CA VAL A 30 7.12 36.11 13.05
C VAL A 30 5.84 36.90 12.79
N LYS A 31 4.68 36.22 12.92
CA LYS A 31 3.35 36.81 12.76
C LYS A 31 2.49 36.44 13.97
N PRO A 32 1.63 37.36 14.48
CA PRO A 32 0.73 37.08 15.60
C PRO A 32 -0.21 35.90 15.33
N ASP A 33 -0.72 35.80 14.09
CA ASP A 33 -1.60 34.72 13.64
C ASP A 33 -0.83 33.52 13.05
N GLY A 34 0.50 33.50 13.22
CA GLY A 34 1.37 32.44 12.73
C GLY A 34 1.28 31.19 13.61
N ARG A 35 1.64 30.03 13.05
CA ARG A 35 1.76 28.79 13.83
C ARG A 35 2.93 28.92 14.80
N HIS A 36 2.63 28.90 16.09
CA HIS A 36 3.62 29.01 17.16
C HIS A 36 3.39 27.98 18.27
N ALA A 37 4.40 27.77 19.10
CA ALA A 37 4.31 26.99 20.33
C ALA A 37 5.26 27.60 21.37
N GLU A 38 4.82 27.63 22.63
CA GLU A 38 5.65 28.08 23.74
C GLU A 38 6.30 26.88 24.42
N PHE A 39 7.60 26.99 24.72
CA PHE A 39 8.34 26.01 25.51
C PHE A 39 9.39 26.72 26.36
N GLN A 40 9.43 26.44 27.67
CA GLN A 40 10.34 27.06 28.65
C GLN A 40 10.39 28.62 28.60
N GLY A 41 9.27 29.26 28.26
CA GLY A 41 9.17 30.72 28.19
C GLY A 41 9.66 31.35 26.88
N GLU A 42 10.07 30.54 25.91
CA GLU A 42 10.41 30.97 24.55
C GLU A 42 9.31 30.58 23.56
N THR A 43 9.02 31.46 22.58
CA THR A 43 8.03 31.21 21.54
C THR A 43 8.71 30.76 20.25
N PHE A 44 8.39 29.56 19.78
CA PHE A 44 8.89 28.99 18.53
C PHE A 44 7.86 29.12 17.42
N HIS A 45 8.31 29.43 16.19
CA HIS A 45 7.44 29.61 15.03
C HIS A 45 7.71 28.54 13.96
N PHE A 46 6.65 28.10 13.25
CA PHE A 46 6.72 26.95 12.33
C PHE A 46 6.25 27.27 10.91
N CYS A 47 6.88 26.65 9.92
CA CYS A 47 6.55 26.83 8.50
C CYS A 47 5.24 26.12 8.11
N SER A 48 4.91 25.02 8.80
CA SER A 48 3.78 24.14 8.48
C SER A 48 3.18 23.51 9.74
N GLU A 49 1.95 23.03 9.62
CA GLU A 49 1.27 22.28 10.69
C GLU A 49 2.05 20.99 11.04
N LYS A 50 2.63 20.32 10.04
CA LYS A 50 3.49 19.15 10.26
C LYS A 50 4.69 19.47 11.16
N CYS A 51 5.35 20.62 10.95
CA CYS A 51 6.48 21.04 11.79
C CYS A 51 6.02 21.38 13.21
N GLN A 52 4.88 22.06 13.36
CA GLN A 52 4.31 22.34 14.69
C GLN A 52 3.95 21.06 15.45
N THR A 53 3.35 20.07 14.79
CA THR A 53 3.01 18.78 15.42
C THR A 53 4.26 18.02 15.83
N LYS A 54 5.31 17.99 14.99
CA LYS A 54 6.60 17.37 15.35
C LYS A 54 7.26 18.05 16.54
N PHE A 55 7.24 19.38 16.59
CA PHE A 55 7.78 20.12 17.73
C PHE A 55 7.03 19.80 19.03
N LYS A 56 5.69 19.73 18.98
CA LYS A 56 4.88 19.38 20.16
C LYS A 56 5.13 17.95 20.65
N ALA A 57 5.57 17.03 19.78
CA ALA A 57 5.87 15.65 20.15
C ALA A 57 7.19 15.51 20.93
N ASP A 58 8.18 16.35 20.66
CA ASP A 58 9.44 16.40 21.43
C ASP A 58 10.01 17.83 21.51
N PRO A 59 9.40 18.72 22.31
CA PRO A 59 9.77 20.14 22.32
C PRO A 59 11.22 20.38 22.70
N TRP A 60 11.75 19.59 23.65
CA TRP A 60 13.11 19.76 24.14
C TRP A 60 14.16 19.40 23.09
N PHE A 61 13.95 18.34 22.31
CA PHE A 61 14.89 17.93 21.26
C PHE A 61 15.08 19.02 20.20
N TYR A 62 14.00 19.66 19.78
CA TYR A 62 14.03 20.74 18.80
C TYR A 62 14.52 22.06 19.40
N ALA A 63 14.08 22.41 20.62
CA ALA A 63 14.49 23.64 21.29
C ALA A 63 15.98 23.65 21.70
N SER A 64 16.55 22.49 22.05
CA SER A 64 17.95 22.36 22.45
C SER A 64 18.94 22.42 21.26
N GLY A 65 18.45 22.52 20.02
CA GLY A 65 19.27 22.54 18.81
C GLY A 65 19.87 21.18 18.44
N ARG A 66 19.56 20.10 19.17
CA ARG A 66 20.02 18.73 18.86
C ARG A 66 19.49 18.23 17.51
N ALA A 67 18.33 18.72 17.09
CA ALA A 67 17.79 18.49 15.75
C ALA A 67 18.70 18.99 14.60
N ALA A 68 19.54 20.02 14.82
CA ALA A 68 20.46 20.52 13.80
C ALA A 68 21.69 19.62 13.59
N GLY A 69 22.02 18.79 14.59
CA GLY A 69 23.12 17.81 14.55
C GLY A 69 22.71 16.45 13.99
N GLN A 70 21.41 16.12 14.03
CA GLN A 70 20.89 14.99 13.27
C GLN A 70 21.01 15.33 11.77
N LYS A 71 21.99 14.71 11.09
CA LYS A 71 21.87 14.49 9.65
C LYS A 71 20.51 13.83 9.47
N LYS A 72 19.54 14.53 8.86
CA LYS A 72 18.25 13.94 8.46
C LYS A 72 18.59 12.57 7.90
N ALA A 73 18.21 11.51 8.61
CA ALA A 73 18.14 10.20 8.00
C ALA A 73 17.22 10.42 6.81
N VAL A 74 17.81 10.48 5.61
CA VAL A 74 17.07 10.60 4.37
C VAL A 74 16.01 9.51 4.48
N PRO A 75 14.71 9.83 4.37
CA PRO A 75 13.69 8.79 4.47
C PRO A 75 14.14 7.70 3.52
N ALA A 76 14.28 6.48 4.05
CA ALA A 76 14.78 5.35 3.30
C ALA A 76 14.04 5.37 1.96
N ASN A 77 14.78 5.51 0.85
CA ASN A 77 14.20 5.44 -0.47
C ASN A 77 13.45 4.11 -0.48
N VAL A 78 12.12 4.14 -0.37
CA VAL A 78 11.35 2.92 -0.11
C VAL A 78 11.54 2.08 -1.35
N GLN A 79 12.40 1.07 -1.23
CA GLN A 79 12.66 0.20 -2.35
C GLN A 79 11.50 -0.77 -2.44
N TYR A 80 10.97 -0.92 -3.64
CA TYR A 80 9.87 -1.81 -3.95
C TYR A 80 10.43 -3.08 -4.59
N THR A 81 9.91 -4.23 -4.16
CA THR A 81 10.27 -5.53 -4.71
C THR A 81 9.05 -6.29 -5.20
N CYS A 82 9.28 -7.23 -6.11
CA CYS A 82 8.23 -8.17 -6.51
C CYS A 82 8.25 -9.37 -5.54
N PRO A 83 7.13 -9.72 -4.88
CA PRO A 83 7.10 -10.82 -3.92
C PRO A 83 7.47 -12.18 -4.53
N MET A 84 7.28 -12.36 -5.84
CA MET A 84 7.68 -13.57 -6.57
C MET A 84 9.04 -13.51 -7.26
N HIS A 85 9.62 -12.31 -7.39
CA HIS A 85 10.89 -12.11 -8.10
C HIS A 85 11.73 -11.14 -7.26
N PRO A 86 12.31 -11.60 -6.14
CA PRO A 86 13.04 -10.74 -5.20
C PRO A 86 14.22 -10.01 -5.85
N GLU A 87 14.75 -10.54 -6.97
CA GLU A 87 15.77 -9.88 -7.78
C GLU A 87 15.32 -8.55 -8.42
N ILE A 88 14.01 -8.28 -8.47
CA ILE A 88 13.46 -7.03 -9.00
C ILE A 88 13.32 -6.02 -7.87
N VAL A 89 14.27 -5.10 -7.77
CA VAL A 89 14.24 -3.97 -6.82
C VAL A 89 14.13 -2.66 -7.60
N ARG A 90 13.18 -1.79 -7.23
CA ARG A 90 13.00 -0.46 -7.84
C ARG A 90 12.73 0.61 -6.79
N ASP A 91 13.10 1.85 -7.09
CA ASP A 91 12.89 2.99 -6.19
C ASP A 91 11.47 3.60 -6.28
N ALA A 92 10.56 2.95 -7.02
CA ALA A 92 9.20 3.45 -7.24
C ALA A 92 8.20 2.30 -7.35
N PRO A 93 6.91 2.53 -6.98
CA PRO A 93 5.85 1.57 -7.22
C PRO A 93 5.68 1.34 -8.72
N GLY A 94 5.24 0.13 -9.09
CA GLY A 94 5.09 -0.23 -10.49
C GLY A 94 4.70 -1.68 -10.65
N SER A 95 4.81 -2.20 -11.87
CA SER A 95 4.56 -3.62 -12.15
C SER A 95 5.87 -4.35 -12.42
N CYS A 96 5.98 -5.57 -11.91
CA CYS A 96 7.09 -6.47 -12.16
C CYS A 96 7.20 -6.77 -13.67
N PRO A 97 8.39 -6.62 -14.29
CA PRO A 97 8.56 -6.86 -15.72
C PRO A 97 8.45 -8.36 -16.09
N ILE A 98 8.57 -9.26 -15.12
CA ILE A 98 8.54 -10.71 -15.31
C ILE A 98 7.11 -11.24 -15.21
N CYS A 99 6.46 -11.04 -14.06
CA CYS A 99 5.11 -11.59 -13.79
C CYS A 99 3.97 -10.57 -13.84
N GLY A 100 4.25 -9.27 -13.95
CA GLY A 100 3.23 -8.23 -14.05
C GLY A 100 2.50 -7.88 -12.73
N MET A 101 2.86 -8.50 -11.59
CA MET A 101 2.33 -8.12 -10.27
C MET A 101 2.79 -6.73 -9.85
N ALA A 102 2.05 -6.06 -8.98
CA ALA A 102 2.52 -4.81 -8.40
C ALA A 102 3.77 -5.05 -7.54
N LEU A 103 4.66 -4.06 -7.51
CA LEU A 103 5.80 -4.05 -6.63
C LEU A 103 5.34 -3.58 -5.24
N GLU A 104 5.72 -4.32 -4.21
CA GLU A 104 5.41 -4.05 -2.81
C GLU A 104 6.64 -3.42 -2.13
N PRO A 105 6.47 -2.50 -1.17
CA PRO A 105 7.59 -1.91 -0.45
C PRO A 105 8.33 -2.99 0.36
N MET A 106 9.67 -2.97 0.32
CA MET A 106 10.52 -3.90 1.06
C MET A 106 10.45 -3.68 2.57
N VAL A 107 10.13 -2.45 2.99
CA VAL A 107 9.82 -2.13 4.38
C VAL A 107 8.31 -2.25 4.54
N PRO A 108 7.81 -3.06 5.50
CA PRO A 108 6.39 -3.20 5.72
C PRO A 108 5.76 -1.83 6.08
N SER A 109 4.78 -1.38 5.31
CA SER A 109 3.97 -0.20 5.62
C SER A 109 2.70 -0.58 6.39
N ASP A 110 2.24 0.29 7.29
CA ASP A 110 0.99 0.13 8.05
C ASP A 110 -0.28 0.40 7.22
N GLU A 111 -0.12 0.87 5.98
CA GLU A 111 -1.25 1.22 5.11
C GLU A 111 -1.92 -0.05 4.54
N PRO A 112 -3.27 -0.17 4.61
CA PRO A 112 -4.00 -1.26 3.97
C PRO A 112 -3.67 -1.35 2.48
N SER A 113 -3.49 -2.55 1.92
CA SER A 113 -3.15 -2.63 0.50
C SER A 113 -4.32 -2.13 -0.37
N GLU A 114 -4.06 -1.04 -1.10
CA GLU A 114 -5.04 -0.48 -2.03
C GLU A 114 -5.41 -1.50 -3.11
N GLU A 115 -4.47 -2.35 -3.53
CA GLU A 115 -4.70 -3.39 -4.54
C GLU A 115 -5.68 -4.48 -4.06
N LEU A 116 -5.58 -4.95 -2.81
CA LEU A 116 -6.55 -5.93 -2.29
C LEU A 116 -7.96 -5.34 -2.26
N THR A 117 -8.12 -4.08 -1.85
CA THR A 117 -9.44 -3.44 -1.80
C THR A 117 -10.03 -3.26 -3.21
N ASP A 118 -9.23 -2.83 -4.18
CA ASP A 118 -9.66 -2.71 -5.58
C ASP A 118 -10.05 -4.06 -6.18
N PHE A 119 -9.22 -5.09 -5.98
CA PHE A 119 -9.48 -6.44 -6.52
C PHE A 119 -10.67 -7.12 -5.84
N THR A 120 -10.85 -6.92 -4.54
CA THR A 120 -12.03 -7.42 -3.81
C THR A 120 -13.31 -6.78 -4.33
N ARG A 121 -13.29 -5.47 -4.61
CA ARG A 121 -14.44 -4.77 -5.20
C ARG A 121 -14.75 -5.30 -6.62
N ARG A 122 -13.73 -5.44 -7.47
CA ARG A 122 -13.87 -5.99 -8.83
C ARG A 122 -14.37 -7.43 -8.81
N MET A 123 -13.90 -8.25 -7.86
CA MET A 123 -14.35 -9.62 -7.65
C MET A 123 -15.86 -9.68 -7.41
N TRP A 124 -16.37 -8.94 -6.42
CA TRP A 124 -17.78 -8.96 -6.07
C TRP A 124 -18.68 -8.43 -7.20
N ILE A 125 -18.25 -7.36 -7.88
CA ILE A 125 -19.00 -6.82 -9.03
C ILE A 125 -19.02 -7.83 -10.18
N SER A 126 -17.90 -8.48 -10.48
CA SER A 126 -17.81 -9.50 -11.54
C SER A 126 -18.63 -10.74 -11.20
N ALA A 127 -18.59 -11.20 -9.94
CA ALA A 127 -19.40 -12.32 -9.48
C ALA A 127 -20.91 -12.00 -9.53
N ALA A 128 -21.31 -10.79 -9.14
CA ALA A 128 -22.69 -10.34 -9.22
C ALA A 128 -23.21 -10.28 -10.67
N ALA A 129 -22.36 -9.94 -11.64
CA ALA A 129 -22.70 -9.98 -13.06
C ALA A 129 -22.65 -11.40 -13.66
N ALA A 130 -21.76 -12.26 -13.17
CA ALA A 130 -21.62 -13.64 -13.62
C ALA A 130 -22.88 -14.47 -13.30
N VAL A 131 -23.50 -14.27 -12.13
CA VAL A 131 -24.67 -15.06 -11.70
C VAL A 131 -25.86 -14.93 -12.67
N PRO A 132 -26.34 -13.72 -13.03
CA PRO A 132 -27.40 -13.58 -14.03
C PRO A 132 -27.00 -14.13 -15.41
N LEU A 133 -25.73 -13.97 -15.82
CA LEU A 133 -25.24 -14.51 -17.09
C LEU A 133 -25.32 -16.03 -17.14
N ILE A 134 -24.87 -16.71 -16.07
CA ILE A 134 -24.98 -18.17 -15.94
C ILE A 134 -26.45 -18.61 -15.98
N ILE A 135 -27.34 -17.88 -15.31
CA ILE A 135 -28.78 -18.20 -15.34
C ILE A 135 -29.34 -18.05 -16.76
N LEU A 136 -28.92 -17.03 -17.52
CA LEU A 136 -29.39 -16.81 -18.89
C LEU A 136 -28.85 -17.83 -19.90
N THR A 137 -27.63 -18.32 -19.71
CA THR A 137 -27.00 -19.26 -20.64
C THR A 137 -27.24 -20.72 -20.29
N MET A 138 -27.28 -21.05 -18.99
CA MET A 138 -27.39 -22.43 -18.49
C MET A 138 -28.73 -22.73 -17.80
N GLY A 139 -29.65 -21.77 -17.70
CA GLY A 139 -30.93 -21.94 -17.01
C GLY A 139 -31.78 -23.07 -17.59
N GLU A 140 -31.76 -23.27 -18.91
CA GLU A 140 -32.50 -24.34 -19.59
C GLU A 140 -32.08 -25.74 -19.12
N LEU A 141 -30.80 -25.95 -18.78
CA LEU A 141 -30.31 -27.23 -18.24
C LEU A 141 -30.91 -27.58 -16.88
N VAL A 142 -31.37 -26.57 -16.13
CA VAL A 142 -31.96 -26.71 -14.78
C VAL A 142 -33.48 -26.45 -14.83
N SER A 143 -34.11 -26.60 -16.00
CA SER A 143 -35.55 -26.37 -16.23
C SER A 143 -36.04 -24.94 -15.96
N LEU A 144 -35.15 -23.94 -16.03
CA LEU A 144 -35.45 -22.52 -15.92
C LEU A 144 -35.20 -21.82 -17.28
N PRO A 145 -36.15 -21.86 -18.24
CA PRO A 145 -35.98 -21.31 -19.57
C PRO A 145 -36.17 -19.77 -19.59
N VAL A 146 -35.36 -19.07 -18.79
CA VAL A 146 -35.41 -17.59 -18.67
C VAL A 146 -35.16 -16.93 -20.03
N ARG A 147 -34.30 -17.53 -20.87
CA ARG A 147 -33.99 -17.08 -22.22
C ARG A 147 -35.21 -17.08 -23.14
N ASP A 148 -36.09 -18.07 -23.01
CA ASP A 148 -37.33 -18.15 -23.78
C ASP A 148 -38.39 -17.15 -23.29
N TRP A 149 -38.40 -16.84 -21.99
CA TRP A 149 -39.35 -15.88 -21.42
C TRP A 149 -39.13 -14.44 -21.90
N ILE A 150 -37.87 -14.02 -22.00
CA ILE A 150 -37.51 -12.65 -22.41
C ILE A 150 -37.25 -12.52 -23.92
N GLY A 151 -37.13 -13.66 -24.61
CA GLY A 151 -36.82 -13.73 -26.04
C GLY A 151 -35.31 -13.71 -26.31
N HIS A 152 -34.89 -14.51 -27.29
CA HIS A 152 -33.48 -14.75 -27.62
C HIS A 152 -32.70 -13.46 -27.90
N ARG A 153 -33.27 -12.51 -28.66
CA ARG A 153 -32.60 -11.26 -29.01
C ARG A 153 -32.38 -10.34 -27.80
N VAL A 154 -33.37 -10.25 -26.91
CA VAL A 154 -33.26 -9.44 -25.68
C VAL A 154 -32.23 -10.06 -24.74
N ALA A 155 -32.25 -11.39 -24.58
CA ALA A 155 -31.27 -12.11 -23.77
C ALA A 155 -29.84 -11.80 -24.23
N THR A 156 -29.55 -11.84 -25.54
CA THR A 156 -28.22 -11.51 -26.08
C THR A 156 -27.79 -10.07 -25.78
N TYR A 157 -28.69 -9.09 -25.88
CA TYR A 157 -28.35 -7.70 -25.52
C TYR A 157 -28.14 -7.52 -24.01
N VAL A 158 -28.91 -8.23 -23.17
CA VAL A 158 -28.71 -8.24 -21.71
C VAL A 158 -27.36 -8.86 -21.37
N GLU A 159 -26.98 -9.97 -22.01
CA GLU A 159 -25.67 -10.60 -21.85
C GLU A 159 -24.54 -9.62 -22.19
N PHE A 160 -24.64 -8.95 -23.35
CA PHE A 160 -23.69 -7.93 -23.76
C PHE A 160 -23.60 -6.78 -22.75
N LEU A 161 -24.73 -6.28 -22.27
CA LEU A 161 -24.80 -5.16 -21.33
C LEU A 161 -24.15 -5.51 -19.98
N LEU A 162 -24.36 -6.73 -19.49
CA LEU A 162 -23.76 -7.21 -18.24
C LEU A 162 -22.27 -7.50 -18.40
N ALA A 163 -21.85 -8.06 -19.54
CA ALA A 163 -20.46 -8.46 -19.75
C ALA A 163 -19.53 -7.27 -20.05
N THR A 164 -20.02 -6.25 -20.74
CA THR A 164 -19.20 -5.13 -21.21
C THR A 164 -18.49 -4.36 -20.09
N PRO A 165 -19.15 -3.96 -18.99
CA PRO A 165 -18.47 -3.33 -17.86
C PRO A 165 -17.42 -4.25 -17.22
N ILE A 166 -17.70 -5.55 -17.14
CA ILE A 166 -16.76 -6.48 -16.51
C ILE A 166 -15.51 -6.67 -17.36
N VAL A 167 -15.66 -6.87 -18.67
CA VAL A 167 -14.51 -7.05 -19.56
C VAL A 167 -13.74 -5.74 -19.72
N LEU A 168 -14.40 -4.60 -19.94
CA LEU A 168 -13.69 -3.35 -20.23
C LEU A 168 -13.16 -2.64 -18.98
N TRP A 169 -13.90 -2.67 -17.86
CA TRP A 169 -13.49 -2.01 -16.62
C TRP A 169 -12.84 -2.99 -15.64
N ALA A 170 -13.52 -4.07 -15.26
CA ALA A 170 -13.00 -4.96 -14.21
C ALA A 170 -11.72 -5.66 -14.67
N ALA A 171 -11.70 -6.26 -15.87
CA ALA A 171 -10.55 -6.98 -16.42
C ALA A 171 -9.43 -6.10 -16.99
N LEU A 172 -9.56 -4.76 -16.94
CA LEU A 172 -8.53 -3.83 -17.41
C LEU A 172 -7.11 -4.10 -16.86
N PRO A 173 -6.91 -4.43 -15.56
CA PRO A 173 -5.59 -4.78 -15.04
C PRO A 173 -5.01 -6.02 -15.71
N PHE A 174 -5.84 -7.00 -16.05
CA PHE A 174 -5.41 -8.24 -16.71
C PHE A 174 -4.94 -7.95 -18.13
N PHE A 175 -5.67 -7.12 -18.89
CA PHE A 175 -5.24 -6.68 -20.21
C PHE A 175 -3.96 -5.86 -20.20
N LYS A 176 -3.77 -4.97 -19.20
CA LYS A 176 -2.50 -4.24 -19.02
C LYS A 176 -1.34 -5.21 -18.79
N ARG A 177 -1.52 -6.21 -17.92
CA ARG A 177 -0.50 -7.24 -17.63
C ARG A 177 -0.23 -8.14 -18.85
N GLY A 178 -1.27 -8.52 -19.58
CA GLY A 178 -1.15 -9.30 -20.82
C GLY A 178 -0.41 -8.53 -21.91
N LEU A 179 -0.69 -7.24 -22.09
CA LEU A 179 0.02 -6.40 -23.04
C LEU A 179 1.50 -6.22 -22.67
N ALA A 180 1.79 -6.06 -21.37
CA ALA A 180 3.17 -6.01 -20.88
C ALA A 180 3.91 -7.34 -21.13
N SER A 181 3.27 -8.48 -20.87
CA SER A 181 3.81 -9.82 -21.13
C SER A 181 4.11 -10.04 -22.63
N PHE A 182 3.22 -9.57 -23.52
CA PHE A 182 3.45 -9.62 -24.96
C PHE A 182 4.60 -8.70 -25.39
N ARG A 183 4.64 -7.46 -24.88
CA ARG A 183 5.73 -6.50 -25.20
C ARG A 183 7.09 -6.99 -24.72
N ASN A 184 7.14 -7.62 -23.55
CA ASN A 184 8.37 -8.14 -22.95
C ASN A 184 8.76 -9.53 -23.51
N MET A 185 7.97 -10.08 -24.45
CA MET A 185 8.14 -11.43 -25.00
C MET A 185 8.31 -12.52 -23.92
N SER A 186 7.58 -12.39 -22.82
CA SER A 186 7.59 -13.32 -21.69
C SER A 186 6.19 -13.88 -21.41
N PRO A 187 5.68 -14.82 -22.22
CA PRO A 187 4.33 -15.35 -22.08
C PRO A 187 4.09 -15.95 -20.70
N ASN A 188 3.02 -15.51 -20.03
CA ASN A 188 2.64 -15.95 -18.70
C ASN A 188 1.11 -16.12 -18.60
N MET A 189 0.61 -16.42 -17.40
CA MET A 189 -0.82 -16.59 -17.12
C MET A 189 -1.66 -15.43 -17.66
N TRP A 190 -1.18 -14.19 -17.57
CA TRP A 190 -1.91 -12.99 -18.01
C TRP A 190 -2.08 -12.91 -19.53
N THR A 191 -1.11 -13.44 -20.28
CA THR A 191 -1.22 -13.52 -21.75
C THR A 191 -2.36 -14.46 -22.15
N LEU A 192 -2.44 -15.64 -21.53
CA LEU A 192 -3.51 -16.60 -21.81
C LEU A 192 -4.89 -16.04 -21.46
N ILE A 193 -5.02 -15.43 -20.28
CA ILE A 193 -6.26 -14.80 -19.82
C ILE A 193 -6.70 -13.70 -20.78
N SER A 194 -5.79 -12.77 -21.11
CA SER A 194 -6.09 -11.63 -21.97
C SER A 194 -6.51 -12.09 -23.36
N LEU A 195 -5.84 -13.09 -23.92
CA LEU A 195 -6.20 -13.65 -25.21
C LEU A 195 -7.57 -14.35 -25.17
N GLY A 196 -7.81 -15.19 -24.16
CA GLY A 196 -9.06 -15.96 -24.04
C GLY A 196 -10.28 -15.07 -23.82
N VAL A 197 -10.23 -14.18 -22.81
CA VAL A 197 -11.33 -13.24 -22.50
C VAL A 197 -11.54 -12.27 -23.66
N GLY A 198 -10.45 -11.76 -24.25
CA GLY A 198 -10.50 -10.86 -25.40
C GLY A 198 -11.13 -11.53 -26.63
N ALA A 199 -10.69 -12.74 -26.98
CA ALA A 199 -11.24 -13.48 -28.11
C ALA A 199 -12.72 -13.82 -27.90
N ALA A 200 -13.11 -14.30 -26.71
CA ALA A 200 -14.50 -14.61 -26.38
C ALA A 200 -15.39 -13.37 -26.47
N TYR A 201 -14.95 -12.24 -25.94
CA TYR A 201 -15.71 -10.98 -25.99
C TYR A 201 -15.85 -10.44 -27.43
N VAL A 202 -14.75 -10.40 -28.19
CA VAL A 202 -14.77 -9.93 -29.59
C VAL A 202 -15.64 -10.83 -30.45
N TYR A 203 -15.50 -12.15 -30.35
CA TYR A 203 -16.37 -13.09 -31.05
C TYR A 203 -17.84 -12.82 -30.73
N SER A 204 -18.17 -12.66 -29.45
CA SER A 204 -19.54 -12.42 -28.99
C SER A 204 -20.10 -11.09 -29.49
N LEU A 205 -19.24 -10.08 -29.63
CA LEU A 205 -19.59 -8.78 -30.23
C LEU A 205 -20.00 -8.95 -31.70
N PHE A 206 -19.20 -9.68 -32.49
CA PHE A 206 -19.55 -9.98 -33.88
C PHE A 206 -20.82 -10.84 -33.98
N ALA A 207 -20.97 -11.85 -33.12
CA ALA A 207 -22.16 -12.69 -33.08
C ALA A 207 -23.44 -11.88 -32.78
N THR A 208 -23.33 -10.86 -31.93
CA THR A 208 -24.47 -10.01 -31.51
C THR A 208 -24.84 -8.95 -32.56
N PHE A 209 -23.86 -8.23 -33.09
CA PHE A 209 -24.11 -7.05 -33.93
C PHE A 209 -23.98 -7.33 -35.44
N LEU A 210 -23.20 -8.34 -35.83
CA LEU A 210 -22.94 -8.70 -37.22
C LEU A 210 -23.17 -10.22 -37.46
N PRO A 211 -24.36 -10.78 -37.14
CA PRO A 211 -24.64 -12.20 -37.34
C PRO A 211 -24.55 -12.62 -38.83
N GLY A 212 -24.66 -11.66 -39.75
CA GLY A 212 -24.53 -11.87 -41.19
C GLY A 212 -23.16 -12.35 -41.67
N VAL A 213 -22.10 -12.12 -40.87
CA VAL A 213 -20.73 -12.56 -41.20
C VAL A 213 -20.55 -14.07 -40.99
N PHE A 214 -21.37 -14.67 -40.13
CA PHE A 214 -21.27 -16.10 -39.83
C PHE A 214 -21.99 -16.95 -40.88
N PRO A 215 -21.43 -18.11 -41.27
CA PRO A 215 -22.09 -19.07 -42.15
C PRO A 215 -23.44 -19.55 -41.59
N MET A 216 -24.33 -20.06 -42.45
CA MET A 216 -25.68 -20.46 -42.04
C MET A 216 -25.68 -21.62 -41.04
N GLU A 217 -24.66 -22.47 -41.07
CA GLU A 217 -24.49 -23.61 -40.18
C GLU A 217 -24.26 -23.19 -38.72
N TYR A 218 -23.74 -21.98 -38.50
CA TYR A 218 -23.46 -21.42 -37.17
C TYR A 218 -24.63 -20.57 -36.62
N ARG A 219 -25.68 -20.36 -37.41
CA ARG A 219 -26.88 -19.61 -36.98
C ARG A 219 -27.91 -20.61 -36.45
N MET A 220 -27.95 -20.78 -35.13
CA MET A 220 -28.95 -21.61 -34.46
C MET A 220 -30.21 -20.78 -34.20
N GLY A 221 -31.27 -21.02 -34.97
CA GLY A 221 -32.53 -20.26 -34.85
C GLY A 221 -32.36 -18.79 -35.28
N GLU A 222 -32.70 -17.84 -34.40
CA GLU A 222 -32.64 -16.40 -34.68
C GLU A 222 -31.27 -15.74 -34.40
N GLY A 223 -30.24 -16.50 -34.02
CA GLY A 223 -28.96 -15.90 -33.64
C GLY A 223 -27.74 -16.83 -33.74
N VAL A 224 -26.58 -16.26 -33.42
CA VAL A 224 -25.31 -16.99 -33.27
C VAL A 224 -25.03 -17.10 -31.77
N GLY A 225 -24.57 -18.27 -31.30
CA GLY A 225 -24.23 -18.48 -29.90
C GLY A 225 -23.16 -17.49 -29.42
N THR A 226 -23.30 -16.99 -28.20
CA THR A 226 -22.41 -16.00 -27.57
C THR A 226 -21.61 -16.63 -26.42
N TYR A 227 -20.46 -16.03 -26.12
CA TYR A 227 -19.53 -16.44 -25.06
C TYR A 227 -19.29 -15.31 -24.05
N PHE A 228 -20.28 -14.41 -23.87
CA PHE A 228 -20.22 -13.34 -22.87
C PHE A 228 -20.12 -13.89 -21.45
N GLU A 229 -20.88 -14.95 -21.16
CA GLU A 229 -20.82 -15.66 -19.87
C GLU A 229 -19.40 -16.19 -19.60
N ALA A 230 -18.82 -16.94 -20.54
CA ALA A 230 -17.49 -17.51 -20.37
C ALA A 230 -16.43 -16.43 -20.08
N ALA A 231 -16.46 -15.31 -20.79
CA ALA A 231 -15.55 -14.19 -20.55
C ALA A 231 -15.69 -13.63 -19.12
N VAL A 232 -16.92 -13.42 -18.64
CA VAL A 232 -17.18 -12.84 -17.32
C VAL A 232 -16.88 -13.83 -16.19
N VAL A 233 -17.24 -15.10 -16.35
CA VAL A 233 -16.97 -16.15 -15.37
C VAL A 233 -15.48 -16.36 -15.19
N ILE A 234 -14.71 -16.41 -16.29
CA ILE A 234 -13.25 -16.49 -16.24
C ILE A 234 -12.69 -15.31 -15.43
N VAL A 235 -13.12 -14.07 -15.75
CA VAL A 235 -12.68 -12.86 -15.04
C VAL A 235 -13.02 -12.93 -13.54
N ALA A 236 -14.23 -13.35 -13.18
CA ALA A 236 -14.66 -13.46 -11.79
C ALA A 236 -13.82 -14.48 -11.01
N LEU A 237 -13.58 -15.67 -11.58
CA LEU A 237 -12.78 -16.72 -10.93
C LEU A 237 -11.32 -16.33 -10.77
N ILE A 238 -10.75 -15.61 -11.73
CA ILE A 238 -9.38 -15.07 -11.61
C ILE A 238 -9.30 -14.06 -10.47
N PHE A 239 -10.28 -13.15 -10.35
CA PHE A 239 -10.33 -12.23 -9.23
C PHE A 239 -10.43 -12.95 -7.88
N VAL A 240 -11.22 -14.01 -7.79
CA VAL A 240 -11.25 -14.85 -6.57
C VAL A 240 -9.87 -15.39 -6.24
N GLY A 241 -9.17 -15.98 -7.22
CA GLY A 241 -7.81 -16.49 -7.03
C GLY A 241 -6.83 -15.41 -6.56
N GLN A 242 -6.85 -14.24 -7.20
CA GLN A 242 -5.98 -13.11 -6.85
C GLN A 242 -6.27 -12.55 -5.46
N VAL A 243 -7.55 -12.43 -5.07
CA VAL A 243 -7.94 -11.98 -3.72
C VAL A 243 -7.49 -12.98 -2.66
N LEU A 244 -7.64 -14.29 -2.92
CA LEU A 244 -7.16 -15.32 -1.99
C LEU A 244 -5.64 -15.29 -1.86
N GLU A 245 -4.91 -15.12 -2.96
CA GLU A 245 -3.45 -15.01 -2.98
C GLU A 245 -2.96 -13.79 -2.19
N LEU A 246 -3.50 -12.60 -2.49
CA LEU A 246 -3.13 -11.35 -1.81
C LEU A 246 -3.45 -11.41 -0.31
N ARG A 247 -4.63 -11.92 0.05
CA ARG A 247 -5.04 -12.04 1.46
C ARG A 247 -4.19 -13.04 2.24
N ALA A 248 -3.74 -14.12 1.60
CA ALA A 248 -2.83 -15.06 2.22
C ALA A 248 -1.47 -14.41 2.50
N ARG A 249 -0.94 -13.61 1.54
CA ARG A 249 0.33 -12.89 1.70
C ARG A 249 0.28 -11.81 2.76
N GLU A 250 -0.77 -10.99 2.80
CA GLU A 250 -0.93 -9.96 3.83
C GLU A 250 -0.89 -10.54 5.23
N ARG A 251 -1.62 -11.64 5.49
CA ARG A 251 -1.63 -12.31 6.79
C ARG A 251 -0.24 -12.80 7.22
N THR A 252 0.56 -13.32 6.28
CA THR A 252 1.94 -13.73 6.59
C THR A 252 2.84 -12.52 6.85
N GLY A 253 2.64 -11.42 6.14
CA GLY A 253 3.34 -10.17 6.40
C GLY A 253 3.02 -9.61 7.78
N ASP A 254 1.75 -9.62 8.19
CA ASP A 254 1.31 -9.13 9.50
C ASP A 254 1.95 -9.91 10.65
N ALA A 255 2.13 -11.23 10.49
CA ALA A 255 2.79 -12.05 11.49
C ALA A 255 4.29 -11.71 11.64
N ILE A 256 4.98 -11.41 10.54
CA ILE A 256 6.39 -10.95 10.58
C ILE A 256 6.47 -9.54 11.16
N ARG A 257 5.55 -8.64 10.78
CA ARG A 257 5.44 -7.29 11.34
C ARG A 257 5.26 -7.30 12.85
N ALA A 258 4.40 -8.18 13.37
CA ALA A 258 4.18 -8.31 14.81
C ALA A 258 5.46 -8.70 15.59
N LEU A 259 6.42 -9.35 14.93
CA LEU A 259 7.73 -9.62 15.52
C LEU A 259 8.67 -8.40 15.47
N LEU A 260 8.51 -7.51 14.49
CA LEU A 260 9.29 -6.27 14.35
C LEU A 260 8.76 -5.12 15.21
N ASP A 261 7.44 -5.07 15.44
CA ASP A 261 6.77 -4.06 16.29
C ASP A 261 7.03 -4.25 17.80
N LEU A 262 7.81 -5.26 18.19
CA LEU A 262 8.30 -5.45 19.56
C LEU A 262 9.36 -4.40 19.95
N ALA A 263 9.90 -3.65 18.99
CA ALA A 263 10.78 -2.52 19.28
C ALA A 263 9.98 -1.33 19.85
N PRO A 264 10.37 -0.76 21.00
CA PRO A 264 9.63 0.34 21.62
C PRO A 264 9.69 1.61 20.76
N LYS A 265 8.53 2.22 20.47
CA LYS A 265 8.44 3.44 19.64
C LYS A 265 8.88 4.72 20.37
N THR A 266 9.07 4.63 21.69
CA THR A 266 9.46 5.74 22.57
C THR A 266 10.54 5.28 23.54
N ALA A 267 11.42 6.20 23.93
CA ALA A 267 12.41 6.01 24.98
C ALA A 267 12.22 7.06 26.07
N ARG A 268 12.37 6.69 27.34
CA ARG A 268 12.32 7.65 28.44
C ARG A 268 13.65 8.38 28.56
N ARG A 269 13.71 9.62 28.10
CA ARG A 269 14.90 10.47 28.17
C ARG A 269 14.97 11.18 29.52
N ILE A 270 16.17 11.23 30.07
CA ILE A 270 16.54 12.01 31.24
C ILE A 270 17.15 13.33 30.76
N LEU A 271 16.59 14.44 31.23
CA LEU A 271 17.07 15.77 30.93
C LEU A 271 18.23 16.17 31.86
N PRO A 272 19.06 17.17 31.49
CA PRO A 272 20.16 17.64 32.34
C PRO A 272 19.73 18.19 33.71
N ASP A 273 18.47 18.56 33.87
CA ASP A 273 17.87 19.00 35.13
C ASP A 273 17.37 17.83 36.01
N GLY A 274 17.54 16.59 35.53
CA GLY A 274 17.11 15.36 36.20
C GLY A 274 15.66 14.96 35.93
N SER A 275 14.89 15.75 35.19
CA SER A 275 13.51 15.40 34.84
C SER A 275 13.45 14.30 33.75
N GLU A 276 12.34 13.57 33.72
CA GLU A 276 12.11 12.46 32.78
C GLU A 276 10.92 12.76 31.88
N TYR A 277 11.02 12.39 30.60
CA TYR A 277 9.87 12.36 29.69
C TYR A 277 10.02 11.27 28.63
N ASP A 278 8.92 10.83 28.05
CA ASP A 278 8.93 9.86 26.97
C ASP A 278 9.15 10.58 25.64
N ALA A 279 10.31 10.35 25.02
CA ALA A 279 10.71 10.91 23.74
C ALA A 279 10.49 9.88 22.61
N PRO A 280 10.09 10.30 21.40
CA PRO A 280 10.07 9.42 20.23
C PRO A 280 11.47 8.83 19.96
N LEU A 281 11.54 7.53 19.65
CA LEU A 281 12.81 6.84 19.43
C LEU A 281 13.65 7.49 18.32
N GLU A 282 12.98 8.00 17.27
CA GLU A 282 13.61 8.71 16.15
C GLU A 282 14.38 9.98 16.55
N ASN A 283 14.06 10.56 17.71
CA ASN A 283 14.71 11.75 18.22
C ASN A 283 15.85 11.43 19.19
N VAL A 284 16.05 10.16 19.58
CA VAL A 284 17.14 9.73 20.45
C VAL A 284 18.46 9.86 19.71
N VAL A 285 19.44 10.49 20.34
CA VAL A 285 20.77 10.75 19.77
C VAL A 285 21.87 10.25 20.71
N GLU A 286 23.05 9.99 20.14
CA GLU A 286 24.23 9.60 20.91
C GLU A 286 24.52 10.61 22.04
N GLY A 287 24.78 10.08 23.24
CA GLY A 287 24.99 10.87 24.46
C GLY A 287 23.71 11.24 25.21
N ASP A 288 22.53 10.80 24.75
CA ASP A 288 21.31 10.88 25.56
C ASP A 288 21.36 9.91 26.75
N MET A 289 20.92 10.41 27.91
CA MET A 289 20.70 9.58 29.09
C MET A 289 19.28 9.04 29.04
N LEU A 290 19.12 7.72 29.04
CA LEU A 290 17.83 7.06 28.99
C LEU A 290 17.57 6.30 30.28
N ARG A 291 16.32 6.26 30.73
CA ARG A 291 15.91 5.47 31.89
C ARG A 291 15.08 4.26 31.48
N VAL A 292 15.58 3.08 31.79
CA VAL A 292 14.86 1.82 31.59
C VAL A 292 14.40 1.31 32.96
N ARG A 293 13.10 1.10 33.16
CA ARG A 293 12.56 0.53 34.40
C ARG A 293 12.42 -0.99 34.28
N PRO A 294 12.33 -1.73 35.41
CA PRO A 294 12.08 -3.16 35.35
C PRO A 294 10.81 -3.49 34.55
N GLY A 295 10.96 -4.32 33.50
CA GLY A 295 9.88 -4.68 32.59
C GLY A 295 9.77 -3.81 31.33
N ASP A 296 10.51 -2.71 31.23
CA ASP A 296 10.61 -1.91 30.00
C ASP A 296 11.55 -2.60 28.99
N SER A 297 11.25 -2.45 27.70
CA SER A 297 12.17 -2.83 26.63
C SER A 297 13.34 -1.84 26.51
N ILE A 298 14.54 -2.33 26.25
CA ILE A 298 15.69 -1.48 25.96
C ILE A 298 15.50 -0.86 24.56
N PRO A 299 15.49 0.48 24.43
CA PRO A 299 15.06 1.14 23.20
C PRO A 299 16.14 1.24 22.12
N VAL A 300 17.40 1.37 22.52
CA VAL A 300 18.56 1.50 21.63
C VAL A 300 19.76 0.78 22.25
N ASP A 301 20.75 0.46 21.43
CA ASP A 301 22.06 0.02 21.91
C ASP A 301 22.70 1.15 22.73
N ALA A 302 23.12 0.84 23.96
CA ALA A 302 23.64 1.81 24.92
C ALA A 302 24.58 1.13 25.93
N GLU A 303 25.34 1.94 26.66
CA GLU A 303 26.18 1.53 27.78
C GLU A 303 25.49 1.89 29.11
N VAL A 304 25.51 0.99 30.08
CA VAL A 304 24.92 1.24 31.41
C VAL A 304 25.79 2.22 32.19
N VAL A 305 25.25 3.40 32.48
CA VAL A 305 25.97 4.44 33.25
C VAL A 305 25.76 4.31 34.76
N GLU A 306 24.55 3.92 35.19
CA GLU A 306 24.20 3.80 36.61
C GLU A 306 23.19 2.68 36.83
N GLY A 307 23.42 1.85 37.84
CA GLY A 307 22.50 0.79 38.26
C GLY A 307 22.88 -0.62 37.77
N ARG A 308 22.03 -1.59 38.10
CA ARG A 308 22.19 -2.99 37.69
C ARG A 308 20.83 -3.67 37.52
N SER A 309 20.70 -4.53 36.53
CA SER A 309 19.50 -5.32 36.30
C SER A 309 19.78 -6.57 35.45
N SER A 310 18.86 -7.52 35.45
CA SER A 310 18.91 -8.69 34.56
C SER A 310 18.12 -8.39 33.29
N VAL A 311 18.76 -8.54 32.13
CA VAL A 311 18.19 -8.27 30.81
C VAL A 311 17.98 -9.58 30.06
N ASP A 312 16.79 -9.76 29.51
CA ASP A 312 16.46 -10.89 28.64
C ASP A 312 16.86 -10.57 27.19
N GLU A 313 17.94 -11.20 26.73
CA GLU A 313 18.45 -11.07 25.36
C GLU A 313 18.02 -12.26 24.47
N SER A 314 17.13 -13.15 24.94
CA SER A 314 16.77 -14.41 24.26
C SER A 314 16.24 -14.20 22.83
N MET A 315 15.59 -13.08 22.56
CA MET A 315 15.07 -12.73 21.24
C MET A 315 16.16 -12.41 20.21
N ILE A 316 17.36 -12.03 20.66
CA ILE A 316 18.50 -11.64 19.79
C ILE A 316 19.58 -12.72 19.81
N THR A 317 19.97 -13.18 21.00
CA THR A 317 21.08 -14.14 21.18
C THR A 317 20.62 -15.60 21.16
N GLY A 318 19.34 -15.85 21.43
CA GLY A 318 18.80 -17.21 21.58
C GLY A 318 19.11 -17.86 22.94
N GLU A 319 19.76 -17.15 23.86
CA GLU A 319 20.08 -17.67 25.20
C GLU A 319 18.90 -17.48 26.15
N PRO A 320 18.38 -18.54 26.78
CA PRO A 320 17.15 -18.47 27.59
C PRO A 320 17.35 -17.89 29.00
N VAL A 321 18.59 -17.65 29.41
CA VAL A 321 18.93 -17.16 30.76
C VAL A 321 19.19 -15.66 30.66
N PRO A 322 18.49 -14.81 31.44
CA PRO A 322 18.77 -13.38 31.48
C PRO A 322 20.21 -13.09 31.93
N VAL A 323 20.85 -12.12 31.28
CA VAL A 323 22.21 -11.70 31.55
C VAL A 323 22.17 -10.51 32.52
N GLU A 324 22.98 -10.53 33.59
CA GLU A 324 23.15 -9.35 34.43
C GLU A 324 23.95 -8.28 33.68
N LYS A 325 23.43 -7.05 33.67
CA LYS A 325 24.10 -5.85 33.16
C LYS A 325 24.42 -4.93 34.32
N THR A 326 25.66 -4.48 34.35
CA THR A 326 26.22 -3.57 35.36
C THR A 326 26.86 -2.36 34.67
N GLU A 327 27.33 -1.39 35.46
CA GLU A 327 27.97 -0.18 34.93
C GLU A 327 29.13 -0.51 33.99
N GLY A 328 29.06 0.01 32.75
CA GLY A 328 30.05 -0.23 31.69
C GLY A 328 29.73 -1.39 30.72
N ASP A 329 28.65 -2.14 30.95
CA ASP A 329 28.13 -3.17 30.02
C ASP A 329 27.13 -2.61 28.99
#